data_AF-A0A2S6GR94-F1
#
_entry.id   AF-A0A2S6GR94-F1
#
_cell.length_a   1.000
_cell.length_b   1.000
_cell.length_c   1.000
_cell.angle_alpha   90.00
_cell.angle_beta   90.00
_cell.angle_gamma   90.00
#
_symmetry.space_group_name_H-M   'P 1'
#
loop_
_entity.id
_entity.type
_entity.pdbx_description
1 polymer ?
#
loop_
_entity_poly.entity_id
_entity_poly.type
_entity_poly.pdbx_seq_one_letter_code
_entity_poly.pdbx_strand_id
1 'polypeptide(L)'
;MHSISGRFNHKCCRFVILILPLIITGCSFSDSSRSSSNSSESISDSSGSLSDSSGSSSSSKSNREKKYEGEVSDYTMAYVKSSHADADYAGFLKGLSDIAAKIGIVNWDEEPKTYRGIGKGLKKAGVEGAAYETYKKNFAGSDQQHMQSIQKGYESEK
;
A
#
# COMPACT_ATOMS: atom_id res chain seq x y z
N MET A 1 -21.40 -42.46 44.33
CA MET A 1 -20.87 -43.63 43.59
C MET A 1 -20.54 -43.17 42.18
N HIS A 2 -19.27 -43.37 41.82
CA HIS A 2 -18.67 -43.41 40.48
C HIS A 2 -18.79 -42.25 39.47
N SER A 3 -17.64 -41.58 39.32
CA SER A 3 -17.11 -40.96 38.10
C SER A 3 -17.29 -41.82 36.85
N ILE A 4 -17.51 -41.18 35.70
CA ILE A 4 -17.15 -41.75 34.39
C ILE A 4 -16.24 -40.77 33.66
N SER A 5 -14.99 -41.20 33.60
CA SER A 5 -13.90 -40.69 32.78
C SER A 5 -14.10 -41.07 31.31
N GLY A 6 -13.69 -40.19 30.40
CA GLY A 6 -13.54 -40.51 28.98
C GLY A 6 -12.42 -39.69 28.35
N ARG A 7 -11.16 -40.08 28.59
CA ARG A 7 -10.00 -39.67 27.78
C ARG A 7 -9.55 -40.85 26.90
N PHE A 8 -8.90 -40.50 25.79
CA PHE A 8 -8.08 -41.30 24.87
C PHE A 8 -8.80 -42.10 23.76
N ASN A 9 -8.53 -41.76 22.50
CA ASN A 9 -7.50 -42.48 21.73
C ASN A 9 -7.01 -41.73 20.47
N HIS A 10 -5.72 -41.93 20.19
CA HIS A 10 -4.85 -41.42 19.14
C HIS A 10 -5.10 -42.04 17.75
N LYS A 11 -4.41 -41.47 16.74
CA LYS A 11 -3.98 -41.98 15.39
C LYS A 11 -4.70 -41.23 14.25
N CYS A 12 -4.07 -40.81 13.16
CA CYS A 12 -2.71 -41.03 12.65
C CYS A 12 -2.39 -39.93 11.61
N CYS A 13 -1.10 -39.67 11.45
CA CYS A 13 -0.44 -38.78 10.50
C CYS A 13 -1.06 -38.70 9.09
N ARG A 14 -1.01 -37.50 8.49
CA ARG A 14 -0.78 -37.33 7.05
C ARG A 14 -0.08 -36.00 6.77
N PHE A 15 1.24 -36.03 6.92
CA PHE A 15 2.19 -35.05 6.40
C PHE A 15 2.38 -35.36 4.90
N VAL A 16 2.16 -34.40 4.01
CA VAL A 16 2.53 -34.53 2.59
C VAL A 16 3.56 -33.46 2.29
N ILE A 17 4.81 -33.90 2.14
CA ILE A 17 5.97 -33.16 1.66
C ILE A 17 6.02 -33.36 0.15
N LEU A 18 6.07 -32.27 -0.64
CA LEU A 18 6.42 -32.33 -2.06
C LEU A 18 7.63 -31.43 -2.30
N ILE A 19 8.66 -32.04 -2.89
CA ILE A 19 10.04 -31.57 -3.02
C ILE A 19 10.24 -30.83 -4.35
N LEU A 20 11.00 -29.74 -4.30
CA LEU A 20 11.52 -28.91 -5.40
C LEU A 20 12.75 -29.56 -6.08
N PRO A 21 13.04 -29.26 -7.35
CA PRO A 21 14.44 -29.05 -7.74
C PRO A 21 14.72 -27.75 -8.52
N LEU A 22 15.87 -27.15 -8.19
CA LEU A 22 16.59 -26.05 -8.84
C LEU A 22 17.47 -26.53 -10.01
N ILE A 23 17.68 -25.69 -11.05
CA ILE A 23 18.91 -25.51 -11.88
C ILE A 23 18.62 -24.39 -12.93
N ILE A 24 19.24 -23.20 -12.99
CA ILE A 24 20.63 -22.68 -13.17
C ILE A 24 21.08 -22.49 -14.66
N THR A 25 21.17 -21.20 -15.04
CA THR A 25 22.07 -20.43 -15.96
C THR A 25 22.23 -20.72 -17.46
N GLY A 26 22.28 -19.63 -18.24
CA GLY A 26 23.02 -19.52 -19.50
C GLY A 26 22.87 -18.14 -20.18
N CYS A 27 23.95 -17.37 -20.26
CA CYS A 27 24.06 -16.02 -20.86
C CYS A 27 24.23 -16.05 -22.39
N SER A 28 23.86 -14.97 -23.10
CA SER A 28 24.77 -14.30 -24.06
C SER A 28 24.27 -12.91 -24.48
N PHE A 29 25.18 -11.94 -24.46
CA PHE A 29 25.08 -10.61 -25.06
C PHE A 29 25.51 -10.63 -26.53
N SER A 30 24.94 -9.74 -27.35
CA SER A 30 25.49 -9.04 -28.54
C SER A 30 24.31 -8.56 -29.39
N ASP A 31 24.32 -7.47 -30.14
CA ASP A 31 25.00 -6.18 -30.17
C ASP A 31 24.25 -5.43 -31.30
N SER A 32 23.98 -4.15 -31.09
CA SER A 32 23.70 -3.09 -32.08
C SER A 32 22.78 -3.36 -33.29
N SER A 33 21.76 -2.49 -33.43
CA SER A 33 21.82 -1.51 -34.53
C SER A 33 20.90 -0.31 -34.29
N ARG A 34 21.52 0.85 -34.48
CA ARG A 34 20.95 2.20 -34.53
C ARG A 34 19.90 2.30 -35.64
N SER A 35 18.81 3.02 -35.40
CA SER A 35 18.38 4.07 -36.33
C SER A 35 17.36 4.98 -35.66
N SER A 36 17.76 6.24 -35.49
CA SER A 36 16.88 7.34 -35.16
C SER A 36 16.15 7.76 -36.43
N SER A 37 14.81 7.79 -36.43
CA SER A 37 14.06 8.67 -37.33
C SER A 37 12.61 8.86 -36.89
N ASN A 38 12.23 10.14 -36.88
CA ASN A 38 10.91 10.73 -36.78
C ASN A 38 9.75 9.83 -37.24
N SER A 39 8.64 9.84 -36.50
CA SER A 39 7.47 10.65 -36.87
C SER A 39 6.34 10.50 -35.87
N SER A 40 5.50 11.52 -35.89
CA SER A 40 4.34 11.82 -35.07
C SER A 40 3.26 10.73 -35.03
N GLU A 41 2.28 10.99 -34.17
CA GLU A 41 0.94 10.36 -34.08
C GLU A 41 0.81 9.20 -33.08
N SER A 42 0.22 9.58 -31.94
CA SER A 42 -0.93 8.98 -31.27
C SER A 42 -0.96 7.49 -30.92
N ILE A 43 -1.72 7.26 -29.85
CA ILE A 43 -2.37 6.04 -29.35
C ILE A 43 -1.53 4.99 -28.60
N SER A 44 -1.98 4.84 -27.35
CA SER A 44 -2.28 3.57 -26.67
C SER A 44 -1.14 2.70 -26.16
N ASP A 45 -1.29 2.42 -24.86
CA ASP A 45 -1.01 1.16 -24.21
C ASP A 45 0.39 0.57 -24.42
N SER A 46 1.25 0.69 -23.40
CA SER A 46 1.91 -0.48 -22.82
C SER A 46 2.81 -0.11 -21.65
N SER A 47 2.55 -0.80 -20.54
CA SER A 47 3.50 -1.34 -19.56
C SER A 47 4.99 -0.98 -19.72
N GLY A 48 5.51 -0.36 -18.66
CA GLY A 48 6.79 -0.74 -18.03
C GLY A 48 8.08 -0.25 -18.68
N SER A 49 8.75 0.68 -18.00
CA SER A 49 10.23 0.77 -17.80
C SER A 49 10.48 2.05 -16.98
N LEU A 50 10.86 1.96 -15.70
CA LEU A 50 12.20 1.72 -15.16
C LEU A 50 13.27 2.68 -15.72
N SER A 51 13.73 3.55 -14.81
CA SER A 51 15.00 4.29 -14.78
C SER A 51 15.34 5.23 -15.94
N ASP A 52 15.17 6.54 -15.68
CA ASP A 52 16.17 7.60 -15.88
C ASP A 52 15.56 8.89 -15.31
N SER A 53 16.14 9.60 -14.35
CA SER A 53 17.28 10.46 -14.61
C SER A 53 17.93 10.93 -13.32
N SER A 54 19.22 10.67 -13.21
CA SER A 54 20.17 11.44 -12.39
C SER A 54 20.27 12.86 -12.96
N GLY A 55 19.90 13.88 -12.18
CA GLY A 55 20.19 15.28 -12.55
C GLY A 55 19.00 16.26 -12.54
N SER A 56 18.29 16.35 -11.41
CA SER A 56 17.47 17.51 -10.93
C SER A 56 16.46 16.99 -9.89
N SER A 57 16.96 16.37 -8.82
CA SER A 57 16.21 15.29 -8.15
C SER A 57 15.33 15.72 -6.96
N SER A 58 15.53 16.92 -6.38
CA SER A 58 14.81 17.32 -5.15
C SER A 58 13.37 17.76 -5.41
N SER A 59 13.15 18.64 -6.39
CA SER A 59 11.83 19.17 -6.75
C SER A 59 10.92 18.08 -7.31
N SER A 60 11.43 17.22 -8.19
CA SER A 60 10.69 16.10 -8.80
C SER A 60 10.33 15.02 -7.79
N LYS A 61 11.21 14.72 -6.82
CA LYS A 61 10.89 13.80 -5.72
C LYS A 61 9.84 14.40 -4.79
N SER A 62 10.01 15.66 -4.38
CA SER A 62 9.03 16.35 -3.54
C SER A 62 7.64 16.41 -4.20
N ASN A 63 7.57 16.62 -5.50
CA ASN A 63 6.30 16.61 -6.24
C ASN A 63 5.64 15.22 -6.22
N ARG A 64 6.40 14.16 -6.50
CA ARG A 64 5.88 12.78 -6.42
C ARG A 64 5.35 12.42 -5.04
N GLU A 65 6.06 12.82 -3.99
CA GLU A 65 5.65 12.55 -2.60
C GLU A 65 4.41 13.36 -2.20
N LYS A 66 4.29 14.61 -2.64
CA LYS A 66 3.07 15.42 -2.45
C LYS A 66 1.87 14.83 -3.18
N LYS A 67 2.08 14.36 -4.41
CA LYS A 67 1.05 13.67 -5.19
C LYS A 67 0.60 12.40 -4.49
N TYR A 68 1.52 11.59 -3.99
CA TYR A 68 1.23 10.38 -3.22
C TYR A 68 0.38 10.67 -1.98
N GLU A 69 0.80 11.65 -1.16
CA GLU A 69 0.04 12.07 0.02
C GLU A 69 -1.38 12.54 -0.34
N GLY A 70 -1.54 13.21 -1.49
CA GLY A 70 -2.84 13.60 -2.05
C GLY A 70 -3.71 12.42 -2.46
N GLU A 71 -3.16 11.45 -3.21
CA GLU A 71 -3.89 10.25 -3.64
C GLU A 71 -4.37 9.41 -2.45
N VAL A 72 -3.50 9.22 -1.44
CA VAL A 72 -3.87 8.56 -0.18
C VAL A 72 -4.99 9.31 0.53
N SER A 73 -4.93 10.64 0.56
CA SER A 73 -5.96 11.49 1.16
C SER A 73 -7.31 11.33 0.46
N ASP A 74 -7.35 11.42 -0.87
CA ASP A 74 -8.59 11.33 -1.62
C ASP A 74 -9.19 9.93 -1.55
N TYR A 75 -8.35 8.89 -1.60
CA TYR A 75 -8.78 7.51 -1.42
C TYR A 75 -9.34 7.24 -0.02
N THR A 76 -8.69 7.78 1.02
CA THR A 76 -9.18 7.68 2.40
C THR A 76 -10.51 8.40 2.57
N MET A 77 -10.65 9.61 2.02
CA MET A 77 -11.92 10.34 2.03
C MET A 77 -13.02 9.51 1.37
N ALA A 78 -12.75 8.94 0.20
CA ALA A 78 -13.71 8.12 -0.53
C ALA A 78 -14.13 6.89 0.29
N TYR A 79 -13.16 6.15 0.83
CA TYR A 79 -13.41 5.00 1.70
C TYR A 79 -14.30 5.37 2.88
N VAL A 80 -13.98 6.45 3.59
CA VAL A 80 -14.74 6.89 4.77
C VAL A 80 -16.16 7.29 4.38
N LYS A 81 -16.35 8.00 3.27
CA LYS A 81 -17.68 8.44 2.80
C LYS A 81 -18.54 7.29 2.25
N SER A 82 -17.92 6.25 1.70
CA SER A 82 -18.62 5.06 1.18
C SER A 82 -18.78 3.96 2.22
N SER A 83 -18.10 4.07 3.37
CA SER A 83 -18.14 3.07 4.43
C SER A 83 -19.52 3.04 5.07
N HIS A 84 -20.27 1.97 4.79
CA HIS A 84 -21.45 1.57 5.55
C HIS A 84 -21.05 0.59 6.66
N ALA A 85 -22.02 -0.04 7.33
CA ALA A 85 -21.80 -0.95 8.45
C ALA A 85 -20.78 -2.09 8.14
N ASP A 86 -20.61 -2.45 6.87
CA ASP A 86 -19.70 -3.50 6.39
C ASP A 86 -18.50 -2.93 5.62
N ALA A 87 -17.80 -1.96 6.20
CA ALA A 87 -16.64 -1.34 5.55
C ALA A 87 -15.54 -2.37 5.26
N ASP A 88 -15.17 -2.52 3.98
CA ASP A 88 -14.10 -3.43 3.54
C ASP A 88 -12.71 -2.82 3.82
N TYR A 89 -12.28 -2.96 5.07
CA TYR A 89 -10.98 -2.47 5.51
C TYR A 89 -9.82 -3.17 4.78
N ALA A 90 -9.94 -4.46 4.46
CA ALA A 90 -8.91 -5.18 3.72
C ALA A 90 -8.74 -4.64 2.29
N GLY A 91 -9.87 -4.35 1.62
CA GLY A 91 -9.88 -3.66 0.33
C GLY A 91 -9.23 -2.29 0.39
N PHE A 92 -9.46 -1.52 1.46
CA PHE A 92 -8.79 -0.25 1.68
C PHE A 92 -7.25 -0.39 1.81
N LEU A 93 -6.76 -1.33 2.62
CA LEU A 93 -5.31 -1.56 2.76
C LEU A 93 -4.66 -2.01 1.45
N LYS A 94 -5.37 -2.83 0.66
CA LYS A 94 -4.94 -3.20 -0.68
C LYS A 94 -4.85 -1.98 -1.60
N GLY A 95 -5.86 -1.12 -1.58
CA GLY A 95 -5.84 0.13 -2.37
C GLY A 95 -4.68 1.06 -1.99
N LEU A 96 -4.37 1.20 -0.70
CA LEU A 96 -3.18 1.94 -0.26
C LEU A 96 -1.88 1.33 -0.79
N SER A 97 -1.78 0.00 -0.77
CA SER A 97 -0.64 -0.73 -1.33
C SER A 97 -0.50 -0.46 -2.83
N ASP A 98 -1.61 -0.46 -3.58
CA ASP A 98 -1.61 -0.21 -5.02
C ASP A 98 -1.24 1.26 -5.33
N ILE A 99 -1.69 2.23 -4.53
CA ILE A 99 -1.30 3.65 -4.65
C ILE A 99 0.22 3.81 -4.40
N ALA A 100 0.74 3.17 -3.37
CA ALA A 100 2.16 3.22 -3.03
C ALA A 100 3.04 2.56 -4.11
N ALA A 101 2.62 1.41 -4.62
CA ALA A 101 3.35 0.65 -5.64
C ALA A 101 3.50 1.45 -6.95
N LYS A 102 2.51 2.26 -7.33
CA LYS A 102 2.57 3.13 -8.53
C LYS A 102 3.77 4.09 -8.53
N ILE A 103 4.29 4.43 -7.35
CA ILE A 103 5.46 5.31 -7.22
C ILE A 103 6.68 4.60 -6.64
N GLY A 104 6.64 3.27 -6.51
CA GLY A 104 7.75 2.46 -6.03
C GLY A 104 7.91 2.42 -4.51
N ILE A 105 6.88 2.77 -3.74
CA ILE A 105 6.87 2.57 -2.29
C ILE A 105 6.29 1.19 -1.98
N VAL A 106 7.07 0.35 -1.30
CA VAL A 106 6.67 -1.03 -0.93
C VAL A 106 6.23 -1.09 0.54
N ASN A 107 6.96 -0.43 1.44
CA ASN A 107 6.67 -0.37 2.89
C ASN A 107 5.85 0.88 3.22
N TRP A 108 4.68 1.01 2.61
CA TRP A 108 3.85 2.19 2.79
C TRP A 108 3.32 2.33 4.22
N ASP A 109 3.22 1.23 4.95
CA ASP A 109 2.77 1.13 6.34
C ASP A 109 3.83 1.58 7.35
N GLU A 110 5.07 1.82 6.90
CA GLU A 110 6.12 2.46 7.71
C GLU A 110 6.35 3.93 7.32
N GLU A 111 5.68 4.40 6.25
CA GLU A 111 5.91 5.73 5.68
C GLU A 111 5.00 6.79 6.34
N PRO A 112 5.55 7.79 7.05
CA PRO A 112 4.75 8.81 7.73
C PRO A 112 3.84 9.61 6.78
N LYS A 113 4.20 9.75 5.50
CA LYS A 113 3.36 10.44 4.50
C LYS A 113 2.06 9.71 4.21
N THR A 114 2.04 8.38 4.29
CA THR A 114 0.81 7.59 4.17
C THR A 114 -0.18 8.00 5.24
N TYR A 115 0.28 8.02 6.50
CA TYR A 115 -0.53 8.39 7.65
C TYR A 115 -0.95 9.87 7.62
N ARG A 116 -0.09 10.78 7.16
CA ARG A 116 -0.48 12.18 6.92
C ARG A 116 -1.57 12.28 5.85
N GLY A 117 -1.47 11.51 4.76
CA GLY A 117 -2.52 11.41 3.75
C GLY A 117 -3.84 10.91 4.34
N ILE A 118 -3.81 9.85 5.15
CA ILE A 118 -4.99 9.31 5.86
C ILE A 118 -5.65 10.40 6.72
N GLY A 119 -4.86 11.13 7.51
CA GLY A 119 -5.35 12.23 8.34
C GLY A 119 -6.05 13.32 7.53
N LYS A 120 -5.45 13.75 6.41
CA LYS A 120 -6.06 14.70 5.49
C LYS A 120 -7.38 14.19 4.92
N GLY A 121 -7.41 12.92 4.51
CA GLY A 121 -8.61 12.27 4.00
C GLY A 121 -9.75 12.24 5.02
N LEU A 122 -9.44 11.98 6.29
CA LEU A 122 -10.41 12.06 7.39
C LEU A 122 -10.99 13.47 7.56
N LYS A 123 -10.14 14.50 7.48
CA LYS A 123 -10.60 15.90 7.56
C LYS A 123 -11.49 16.27 6.37
N LYS A 124 -11.09 15.92 5.14
CA LYS A 124 -11.91 16.10 3.92
C LYS A 124 -13.23 15.33 3.95
N ALA A 125 -13.27 14.23 4.69
CA ALA A 125 -14.49 13.46 4.92
C ALA A 125 -15.42 14.09 5.97
N GLY A 126 -14.97 15.11 6.70
CA GLY A 126 -15.75 15.76 7.76
C GLY A 126 -15.87 14.90 9.02
N VAL A 127 -14.94 13.98 9.24
CA VAL A 127 -14.95 13.12 10.43
C VAL A 127 -14.41 13.91 11.63
N GLU A 128 -15.18 14.01 12.70
CA GLU A 128 -14.79 14.75 13.90
C GLU A 128 -15.08 13.95 15.19
N GLY A 129 -14.62 14.48 16.34
CA GLY A 129 -14.94 13.95 17.66
C GLY A 129 -14.55 12.48 17.87
N ALA A 130 -15.46 11.70 18.45
CA ALA A 130 -15.22 10.29 18.78
C ALA A 130 -14.99 9.41 17.54
N ALA A 131 -15.62 9.74 16.41
CA ALA A 131 -15.42 9.03 15.16
C ALA A 131 -13.98 9.22 14.67
N TYR A 132 -13.45 10.45 14.73
CA TYR A 132 -12.07 10.73 14.36
C TYR A 132 -11.07 9.94 15.20
N GLU A 133 -11.26 9.92 16.53
CA GLU A 133 -10.39 9.15 17.43
C GLU A 133 -10.44 7.65 17.16
N THR A 134 -11.61 7.13 16.74
CA THR A 134 -11.77 5.72 16.36
C THR A 134 -11.01 5.41 15.07
N TYR A 135 -11.20 6.20 14.02
CA TYR A 135 -10.45 6.03 12.77
C TYR A 135 -8.95 6.17 12.97
N LYS A 136 -8.51 7.18 13.72
CA LYS A 136 -7.08 7.41 14.01
C LYS A 136 -6.45 6.18 14.66
N LYS A 137 -7.11 5.58 15.65
CA LYS A 137 -6.61 4.35 16.32
C LYS A 137 -6.61 3.15 15.38
N ASN A 138 -7.70 2.96 14.63
CA ASN A 138 -7.85 1.82 13.72
C ASN A 138 -6.80 1.85 12.60
N PHE A 139 -6.60 3.01 11.95
CA PHE A 139 -5.60 3.13 10.90
C PHE A 139 -4.16 3.05 11.42
N ALA A 140 -3.89 3.52 12.63
CA ALA A 140 -2.54 3.48 13.19
C ALA A 140 -2.13 2.12 13.80
N GLY A 141 -3.06 1.18 13.98
CA GLY A 141 -2.72 -0.14 14.54
C GLY A 141 -2.13 -0.09 15.97
N SER A 142 -2.47 0.93 16.76
CA SER A 142 -1.87 1.25 18.08
C SER A 142 -0.46 1.86 18.07
N ASP A 143 0.13 2.11 16.89
CA ASP A 143 1.41 2.80 16.79
C ASP A 143 1.26 4.32 17.07
N GLN A 144 2.04 4.83 18.03
CA GLN A 144 1.96 6.24 18.43
C GLN A 144 2.51 7.21 17.37
N GLN A 145 3.54 6.82 16.62
CA GLN A 145 4.11 7.64 15.54
C GLN A 145 3.13 7.74 14.37
N HIS A 146 2.44 6.66 14.06
CA HIS A 146 1.39 6.65 13.04
C HIS A 146 0.21 7.52 13.47
N MET A 147 -0.25 7.41 14.73
CA MET A 147 -1.30 8.30 15.26
C MET A 147 -0.90 9.78 15.19
N GLN A 148 0.34 10.13 15.52
CA GLN A 148 0.84 11.50 15.40
C GLN A 148 0.90 11.97 13.94
N SER A 149 1.26 11.09 13.02
CA SER A 149 1.30 11.40 11.59
C SER A 149 -0.11 11.63 11.02
N ILE A 150 -1.09 10.82 11.43
CA ILE A 150 -2.52 11.05 11.15
C ILE A 150 -2.95 12.41 11.70
N GLN A 151 -2.62 12.71 12.96
CA GLN A 151 -2.97 13.99 13.59
C GLN A 151 -2.41 15.19 12.80
N LYS A 152 -1.12 15.17 12.46
CA LYS A 152 -0.48 16.22 11.66
C LYS A 152 -1.14 16.38 10.28
N GLY A 153 -1.53 15.27 9.65
CA GLY A 153 -2.25 15.29 8.39
C GLY A 153 -3.60 15.99 8.53
N TYR A 154 -4.39 15.56 9.50
CA TYR A 154 -5.73 16.07 9.79
C TYR A 154 -5.73 17.58 10.09
N GLU A 155 -4.79 18.06 10.91
CA GLU A 155 -4.66 19.48 11.27
C GLU A 155 -4.14 20.36 10.13
N SER A 156 -3.42 19.79 9.17
CA SER A 156 -2.88 20.53 8.02
C SER A 156 -3.89 20.78 6.91
N GLU A 157 -5.01 20.06 6.91
CA GLU A 157 -6.08 20.17 5.93
C GLU A 157 -7.13 21.20 6.39
N LYS A 158 -7.55 22.07 5.48
CA LYS A 158 -8.42 23.22 5.79
C LYS A 158 -9.89 22.93 5.49
#